data_AF-A0A238CZY1-F1
#
_entry.id   AF-A0A238CZY1-F1
#
_cell.length_a   1.000
_cell.length_b   1.000
_cell.length_c   1.000
_cell.angle_alpha   90.00
_cell.angle_beta   90.00
_cell.angle_gamma   90.00
#
_symmetry.space_group_name_H-M   'P 1'
#
loop_
_entity.id
_entity.type
_entity.pdbx_description
1 polymer ?
#
loop_
_entity_poly.entity_id
_entity_poly.type
_entity_poly.pdbx_seq_one_letter_code
_entity_poly.pdbx_strand_id
1 'polypeptide(L)' 'MSTFTQFLHKIFSGIESQEQRDEDYLAQSVDASDLERRIHELEYRGTEQQSFPLHAAFPARQGRRALW' A
#
# COMPACT_ATOMS: atom_id res chain seq x y z
N MET A 1 -5.69 4.18 -34.13
CA MET A 1 -6.13 3.45 -32.92
C MET A 1 -5.12 2.43 -32.38
N SER A 2 -3.94 2.21 -33.01
CA SER A 2 -3.00 1.15 -32.61
C SER A 2 -1.91 1.59 -31.60
N THR A 3 -1.64 2.88 -31.44
CA THR A 3 -0.53 3.38 -30.60
C THR A 3 -0.89 3.41 -29.12
N PHE A 4 -2.14 3.74 -28.80
CA PHE A 4 -2.66 3.77 -27.44
C PHE A 4 -2.66 2.37 -26.79
N THR A 5 -3.08 1.34 -27.53
CA THR A 5 -3.05 -0.05 -27.06
C THR A 5 -1.63 -0.57 -26.83
N GLN A 6 -0.68 -0.21 -27.70
CA GLN A 6 0.74 -0.56 -27.50
C GLN A 6 1.33 0.15 -26.27
N PHE A 7 0.91 1.39 -26.01
CA PHE A 7 1.32 2.14 -24.81
C PHE A 7 0.80 1.51 -23.52
N LEU A 8 -0.49 1.15 -23.47
CA LEU A 8 -1.06 0.43 -22.34
C LEU A 8 -0.35 -0.91 -22.13
N HIS A 9 -0.13 -1.68 -23.19
CA HIS A 9 0.56 -2.96 -23.10
C HIS A 9 1.99 -2.80 -22.56
N LYS A 10 2.71 -1.76 -22.96
CA LYS A 10 4.05 -1.45 -22.45
C LYS A 10 4.04 -1.07 -20.97
N ILE A 11 3.06 -0.27 -20.53
CA ILE A 11 2.91 0.12 -19.12
C ILE A 11 2.54 -1.09 -18.27
N PHE A 12 1.54 -1.87 -18.68
CA PHE A 12 1.03 -2.99 -17.89
C PHE A 12 1.91 -4.25 -17.94
N SER A 13 2.76 -4.40 -18.97
CA SER A 13 3.67 -5.56 -19.07
C SER A 13 4.69 -5.69 -17.95
N GLY A 14 4.97 -4.60 -17.21
CA GLY A 14 5.85 -4.60 -16.04
C GLY A 14 5.11 -4.36 -14.72
N ILE A 15 3.78 -4.25 -14.75
CA ILE A 15 2.97 -4.08 -13.53
C ILE A 15 2.62 -5.48 -13.07
N GLU A 16 3.52 -6.03 -12.27
CA GLU A 16 3.19 -7.14 -11.39
C GLU A 16 1.96 -6.78 -10.56
N SER A 17 0.98 -7.68 -10.54
CA SER A 17 -0.24 -7.51 -9.73
C SER A 17 0.15 -7.34 -8.27
N GLN A 18 -0.58 -6.53 -7.53
CA GLN A 18 -0.38 -6.42 -6.09
C GLN A 18 -0.53 -7.80 -5.41
N GLU A 19 -1.44 -8.63 -5.91
CA GLU A 19 -1.65 -10.01 -5.47
C GLU A 19 -0.38 -10.86 -5.62
N GLN A 20 0.29 -10.79 -6.78
CA GLN A 20 1.51 -11.55 -7.02
C GLN A 20 2.64 -11.14 -6.07
N ARG A 21 2.75 -9.83 -5.76
CA ARG A 21 3.72 -9.33 -4.77
C ARG A 21 3.43 -9.81 -3.37
N ASP A 22 2.15 -9.85 -3.02
CA ASP A 22 1.70 -10.29 -1.71
C ASP A 22 1.96 -11.81 -1.57
N GLU A 23 1.69 -12.60 -2.62
CA GLU A 23 2.05 -14.02 -2.67
C GLU A 23 3.57 -14.25 -2.55
N ASP A 24 4.39 -13.53 -3.32
CA ASP A 24 5.85 -13.63 -3.27
C ASP A 24 6.40 -13.22 -1.89
N TYR A 25 5.75 -12.26 -1.22
CA TYR A 25 6.09 -11.84 0.13
C TYR A 25 5.76 -12.92 1.17
N LEU A 26 4.61 -13.59 1.04
CA LEU A 26 4.20 -14.69 1.91
C LEU A 26 5.05 -15.95 1.67
N ALA A 27 5.45 -16.21 0.43
CA ALA A 27 6.31 -17.34 0.05
C ALA A 27 7.73 -17.26 0.67
N GLN A 28 8.16 -16.07 1.08
CA GLN A 28 9.43 -15.86 1.79
C GLN A 28 9.35 -16.14 3.30
N SER A 29 8.23 -16.64 3.82
CA SER A 29 8.10 -17.00 5.23
C SER A 29 9.00 -18.17 5.60
N VAL A 30 9.63 -18.07 6.78
CA VAL A 30 10.57 -19.10 7.27
C VAL A 30 9.84 -20.18 8.09
N ASP A 31 8.78 -19.79 8.81
CA ASP A 31 7.95 -20.68 9.61
C ASP A 31 6.50 -20.17 9.68
N ALA A 32 5.63 -20.91 10.36
CA ALA A 32 4.21 -20.56 10.50
C ALA A 32 4.00 -19.25 11.28
N SER A 33 4.84 -18.95 12.27
CA SER A 33 4.74 -17.73 13.05
C SER A 33 5.14 -16.49 12.24
N ASP A 34 6.15 -16.61 11.37
CA ASP A 34 6.54 -15.56 10.42
C ASP A 34 5.46 -15.36 9.35
N LEU A 35 4.85 -16.44 8.86
CA LEU A 35 3.74 -16.35 7.92
C LEU A 35 2.55 -15.59 8.52
N GLU A 36 2.13 -15.93 9.73
CA GLU A 36 1.05 -15.23 10.45
C GLU A 36 1.34 -13.75 10.63
N ARG A 37 2.58 -13.40 11.02
CA ARG A 37 3.03 -12.01 11.13
C ARG A 37 2.91 -11.28 9.80
N ARG A 38 3.38 -11.87 8.70
CA ARG A 38 3.35 -11.27 7.36
C ARG A 38 1.91 -11.10 6.84
N ILE A 39 1.02 -12.04 7.10
CA ILE A 39 -0.41 -11.93 6.78
C ILE A 39 -1.00 -10.71 7.49
N HIS A 40 -0.75 -10.58 8.80
CA HIS A 40 -1.22 -9.43 9.56
C HIS A 40 -0.68 -8.11 9.01
N GLU A 41 0.60 -8.03 8.63
CA GLU A 41 1.16 -6.82 8.01
C GLU A 41 0.43 -6.41 6.72
N LEU A 42 0.06 -7.37 5.87
CA LEU A 42 -0.72 -7.11 4.66
C LEU A 42 -2.14 -6.62 4.97
N GLU A 43 -2.79 -7.21 5.97
CA GLU A 43 -4.13 -6.80 6.42
C GLU A 43 -4.13 -5.36 6.96
N TYR A 44 -3.14 -4.99 7.77
CA TYR A 44 -3.03 -3.65 8.32
C TYR A 44 -2.64 -2.60 7.27
N ARG A 45 -1.83 -2.96 6.28
CA ARG A 45 -1.45 -2.05 5.17
C ARG A 45 -2.67 -1.50 4.42
N GLY A 46 -3.73 -2.31 4.27
CA GLY A 46 -4.99 -1.89 3.66
C GLY A 46 -5.70 -0.76 4.44
N THR A 47 -5.53 -0.70 5.76
CA THR A 47 -6.15 0.33 6.61
C THR A 47 -5.43 1.69 6.54
N GLU A 48 -4.10 1.70 6.37
CA GLU A 48 -3.34 2.95 6.23
C GLU A 48 -3.59 3.64 4.88
N GLN A 49 -3.78 2.87 3.80
CA GLN A 49 -4.01 3.42 2.46
C GLN A 49 -5.42 3.98 2.24
N GLN A 50 -6.42 3.56 3.02
CA GLN A 50 -7.76 4.16 3.01
C GLN A 50 -7.85 5.46 3.82
N SER A 51 -6.82 5.77 4.60
CA SER A 51 -6.69 7.03 5.32
C SER A 51 -6.30 8.13 4.33
N PHE A 52 -7.25 8.61 3.51
CA PHE A 52 -7.08 9.90 2.85
C PHE A 52 -6.67 10.94 3.90
N PRO A 53 -5.65 11.78 3.66
CA PRO A 53 -5.22 12.76 4.64
C PRO A 53 -6.27 13.88 4.71
N LEU A 54 -7.35 13.66 5.46
CA LEU A 54 -8.32 14.70 5.83
C LEU A 54 -7.65 15.84 6.61
N HIS A 55 -6.46 15.61 7.14
CA HIS A 55 -5.64 16.60 7.84
C HIS A 55 -5.05 17.68 6.91
N ALA A 56 -4.98 17.43 5.59
CA ALA A 56 -4.43 18.41 4.63
C ALA A 56 -5.45 19.50 4.21
N ALA A 57 -6.70 19.43 4.64
CA ALA A 57 -7.79 20.31 4.18
C ALA A 57 -8.12 21.50 5.11
N PHE A 58 -7.42 21.70 6.23
CA PHE A 58 -7.70 22.81 7.14
C PHE A 58 -6.50 23.75 7.27
N PRO A 59 -6.54 24.97 6.70
CA PRO A 59 -5.62 26.03 7.07
C PRO A 59 -6.12 26.73 8.36
N ALA A 60 -5.17 27.04 9.24
CA ALA A 60 -5.30 27.78 10.51
C ALA A 60 -5.97 26.98 11.65
N ARG A 61 -5.40 26.93 12.87
CA ARG A 61 -4.85 28.04 13.64
C ARG A 61 -4.04 27.48 14.82
N GLN A 62 -2.94 28.16 15.12
CA GLN A 62 -2.08 27.99 16.30
C GLN A 62 -2.83 27.67 17.60
N GLY A 63 -2.28 26.74 18.39
CA GLY A 63 -2.66 26.51 19.78
C GLY A 63 -1.63 25.64 20.50
N ARG A 64 -0.61 26.29 21.08
CA ARG A 64 0.39 25.67 21.96
C ARG A 64 -0.26 24.94 23.15
N ARG A 65 0.32 23.78 23.52
CA ARG A 65 0.67 23.28 24.89
C ARG A 65 0.67 21.75 24.83
N ALA A 66 1.81 21.06 24.85
CA ALA A 66 2.72 20.81 25.98
C ALA A 66 2.05 20.11 27.18
N LEU A 67 2.50 18.87 27.42
CA LEU A 67 2.42 18.04 28.64
C LEU A 67 1.01 17.53 28.99
N TRP A 68 0.74 16.24 29.18
CA TRP A 68 1.52 15.11 29.71
C TRP A 68 1.17 13.82 28.96
#